data_AF-A0A946RJM0-F1
#
_entry.id   AF-A0A946RJM0-F1
#
_cell.length_a   1.000
_cell.length_b   1.000
_cell.length_c   1.000
_cell.angle_alpha   90.00
_cell.angle_beta   90.00
_cell.angle_gamma   90.00
#
_symmetry.space_group_name_H-M   'P 1'
#
loop_
_entity.id
_entity.type
_entity.pdbx_description
1 polymer ?
#
loop_
_entity_poly.entity_id
_entity_poly.type
_entity_poly.pdbx_seq_one_letter_code
_entity_poly.pdbx_strand_id
1 'polypeptide(L)'
;MECNQAWTDKFTLILKKTWLTNTYKPHIKNLKVDIELSRLAESMQLAEHEQSIRNEQKKLDEVNNQITKECEAFIASKKPFEDIKAEYVTQAKNALEKIVHPTLFGSTKRYSWFHGNVNNNNGGIEHNMKLLKCQEGDFIVSLKNNDPTQYVLYVMYHNKVTKHKICKKEDGYIYVNDTKFRIHFISGLIELLKKPREDWPCQLTKVAYPIFKNYHQSQSLSNYHRVWVSFIYTNETMKTNQMTLNELENTHRKKMMESLNRERDIISSRIYRMKRQGLVRAGGGQANVDEKEEEKKVFFMPCPATDCRGMLSTQYKCGMCDLYTCKECHELIKNDDDEHTCDPNNVESAAAIKRETKQCPGCHNRIYRSEGCTQMWCTGCHTAFDWRTGKKVLSERLHNPHWQEYQRSINKGAIPRAPGDIPCGGLCGWEHLEIIKSKIADYPELVRKVGSLHRMVEHINNNLLREARTRVQTLRDFEKLRVKYILGDISKEKMASAIYTSDKKRKQNVELVNVYEILSGVGVDLFNRLSTSTAPDNMFVVKVVEELDQYNELRLYANGLLATISNTYSMSVPQYEPVYKMTMRIFNQKTLTQMPTTLEEEQKKADADARARAAEAARCAAARASARPAARASA
;
A
#
# COMPACT_ATOMS: atom_id res chain seq x y z
N MET A 1 -33.40 15.53 27.82
CA MET A 1 -33.43 15.88 29.25
C MET A 1 -34.06 17.26 29.31
N GLU A 2 -35.35 17.33 29.60
CA GLU A 2 -36.23 18.53 29.50
C GLU A 2 -36.04 19.53 30.65
N CYS A 3 -34.92 19.45 31.38
CA CYS A 3 -34.65 20.29 32.53
C CYS A 3 -33.81 21.50 32.10
N ASN A 4 -34.48 22.63 31.87
CA ASN A 4 -33.92 23.93 31.50
C ASN A 4 -33.13 24.62 32.64
N GLN A 5 -32.42 23.87 33.51
CA GLN A 5 -31.56 24.42 34.56
C GLN A 5 -30.08 24.19 34.27
N ALA A 6 -29.27 25.24 34.49
CA ALA A 6 -27.82 25.13 34.52
C ALA A 6 -27.39 24.30 35.72
N TRP A 7 -26.46 23.38 35.52
CA TRP A 7 -26.04 22.45 36.57
C TRP A 7 -25.09 23.15 37.53
N THR A 8 -25.36 23.04 38.83
CA THR A 8 -24.46 23.53 39.86
C THR A 8 -23.25 22.60 39.98
N ASP A 9 -22.08 23.11 40.38
CA ASP A 9 -20.87 22.29 40.57
C ASP A 9 -21.10 21.12 41.53
N LYS A 10 -22.00 21.32 42.51
CA LYS A 10 -22.45 20.30 43.46
C LYS A 10 -23.24 19.16 42.78
N PHE A 11 -24.05 19.45 41.76
CA PHE A 11 -24.76 18.44 40.97
C PHE A 11 -23.81 17.59 40.13
N THR A 12 -22.78 18.23 39.55
CA THR A 12 -21.77 17.56 38.73
C THR A 12 -20.94 16.54 39.52
N LEU A 13 -20.73 16.78 40.82
CA LEU A 13 -20.03 15.87 41.75
C LEU A 13 -20.84 14.62 42.13
N ILE A 14 -22.16 14.60 41.89
CA ILE A 14 -23.05 13.47 42.23
C ILE A 14 -23.22 12.50 41.05
N LEU A 15 -22.74 12.87 39.85
CA LEU A 15 -22.88 12.06 38.64
C LEU A 15 -22.04 10.79 38.73
N LYS A 16 -22.71 9.65 38.92
CA LYS A 16 -22.06 8.33 38.96
C LYS A 16 -21.38 8.01 37.62
N LYS A 17 -20.25 7.30 37.67
CA LYS A 17 -19.52 6.79 36.49
C LYS A 17 -20.42 5.98 35.54
N THR A 18 -21.41 5.30 36.10
CA THR A 18 -22.45 4.55 35.35
C THR A 18 -23.29 5.47 34.47
N TRP A 19 -23.77 6.60 35.00
CA TRP A 19 -24.54 7.59 34.24
C TRP A 19 -23.70 8.23 33.13
N LEU A 20 -22.45 8.60 33.43
CA LEU A 20 -21.52 9.15 32.42
C LEU A 20 -21.32 8.16 31.27
N THR A 21 -21.26 6.87 31.56
CA THR A 21 -20.98 5.84 30.56
C THR A 21 -22.22 5.43 29.77
N ASN A 22 -23.36 5.26 30.44
CA ASN A 22 -24.58 4.70 29.85
C ASN A 22 -25.52 5.77 29.27
N THR A 23 -25.44 7.02 29.72
CA THR A 23 -26.38 8.08 29.32
C THR A 23 -25.66 9.23 28.61
N TYR A 24 -24.68 9.84 29.26
CA TYR A 24 -24.01 11.03 28.72
C TYR A 24 -23.18 10.75 27.47
N LYS A 25 -22.31 9.74 27.51
CA LYS A 25 -21.46 9.38 26.35
C LYS A 25 -22.28 9.04 25.10
N PRO A 26 -23.33 8.19 25.16
CA PRO A 26 -24.19 7.95 24.00
C PRO A 26 -24.89 9.21 23.50
N HIS A 27 -25.42 10.04 24.41
CA HIS A 27 -26.08 11.29 24.02
C HIS A 27 -25.14 12.24 23.27
N ILE A 28 -23.93 12.47 23.79
CA ILE A 28 -22.93 13.35 23.14
C ILE A 28 -22.43 12.75 21.81
N LYS A 29 -22.28 11.43 21.72
CA LYS A 29 -21.95 10.76 20.45
C LYS A 29 -23.02 11.02 19.39
N ASN A 30 -24.29 10.86 19.74
CA ASN A 30 -25.43 11.09 18.85
C ASN A 30 -25.51 12.56 18.43
N LEU A 31 -25.46 13.49 19.39
CA LEU A 31 -25.48 14.93 19.10
C LEU A 31 -24.39 15.34 18.10
N LYS A 32 -23.16 14.85 18.30
CA LYS A 32 -22.03 15.19 17.43
C LYS A 32 -22.15 14.59 16.03
N VAL A 33 -22.61 13.34 15.91
CA VAL A 33 -22.82 12.75 14.59
C VAL A 33 -23.97 13.43 13.86
N ASP A 34 -25.05 13.79 14.56
CA ASP A 34 -26.20 14.46 13.96
C ASP A 34 -25.81 15.84 13.42
N ILE A 35 -24.95 16.60 14.12
CA ILE A 35 -24.35 17.83 13.60
C ILE A 35 -23.62 17.57 12.27
N GLU A 36 -22.83 16.50 12.16
CA GLU A 36 -22.08 16.20 10.93
C GLU A 36 -22.97 15.63 9.81
N LEU A 37 -23.99 14.83 10.13
CA LEU A 37 -24.98 14.34 9.18
C LEU A 37 -25.78 15.49 8.56
N SER A 38 -25.93 16.57 9.30
CA SER A 38 -26.61 17.75 8.82
C SER A 38 -25.82 18.55 7.77
N ARG A 39 -24.51 18.28 7.69
CA ARG A 39 -23.53 18.90 6.79
C ARG A 39 -23.16 18.00 5.61
N LEU A 40 -23.89 16.91 5.36
CA LEU A 40 -23.62 16.00 4.24
C LEU A 40 -23.68 16.70 2.88
N ALA A 41 -24.54 17.73 2.78
CA ALA A 41 -24.61 18.66 1.67
C ALA A 41 -23.24 19.18 1.22
N GLU A 42 -22.43 19.62 2.19
CA GLU A 42 -21.11 20.21 1.96
C GLU A 42 -20.13 19.21 1.35
N SER A 43 -20.33 17.91 1.61
CA SER A 43 -19.43 16.84 1.17
C SER A 43 -19.97 16.02 0.00
N MET A 44 -21.14 16.37 -0.54
CA MET A 44 -21.79 15.57 -1.58
C MET A 44 -20.99 15.58 -2.88
N GLN A 45 -20.51 16.74 -3.33
CA GLN A 45 -19.69 16.84 -4.54
C GLN A 45 -18.42 15.99 -4.47
N LEU A 46 -17.81 15.91 -3.28
CA LEU A 46 -16.63 15.08 -3.06
C LEU A 46 -16.98 13.58 -3.07
N ALA A 47 -18.14 13.23 -2.51
CA ALA A 47 -18.62 11.86 -2.54
C ALA A 47 -18.98 11.39 -3.96
N GLU A 48 -19.64 12.23 -4.76
CA GLU A 48 -19.94 11.96 -6.18
C GLU A 48 -18.67 11.80 -7.00
N HIS A 49 -17.65 12.64 -6.76
CA HIS A 49 -16.34 12.51 -7.42
C HIS A 49 -15.66 11.18 -7.07
N GLU A 50 -15.63 10.82 -5.78
CA GLU A 50 -15.07 9.55 -5.32
C GLU A 50 -15.87 8.34 -5.87
N GLN A 51 -17.20 8.44 -5.93
CA GLN A 51 -18.04 7.41 -6.53
C GLN A 51 -17.76 7.26 -8.04
N SER A 52 -17.56 8.37 -8.74
CA SER A 52 -17.17 8.36 -10.16
C SER A 52 -15.83 7.66 -10.37
N ILE A 53 -14.85 7.87 -9.47
CA ILE A 53 -13.58 7.14 -9.48
C ILE A 53 -13.82 5.64 -9.26
N ARG A 54 -14.69 5.25 -8.32
CA ARG A 54 -15.05 3.83 -8.08
C ARG A 54 -15.70 3.19 -9.30
N ASN A 55 -16.59 3.91 -9.98
CA ASN A 55 -17.24 3.43 -11.20
C ASN A 55 -16.23 3.21 -12.32
N GLU A 56 -15.28 4.12 -12.54
CA GLU A 56 -14.18 3.91 -13.50
C GLU A 56 -13.24 2.78 -13.08
N GLN A 57 -12.98 2.60 -11.78
CA GLN A 57 -12.20 1.47 -11.28
C GLN A 57 -12.88 0.13 -11.58
N LYS A 58 -14.21 0.02 -11.42
CA LYS A 58 -14.96 -1.18 -11.80
C LYS A 58 -14.80 -1.52 -13.27
N LYS A 59 -14.89 -0.53 -14.17
CA LYS A 59 -14.65 -0.73 -15.61
C LYS A 59 -13.23 -1.24 -15.87
N LEU A 60 -12.23 -0.68 -15.18
CA LEU A 60 -10.85 -1.15 -15.27
C LEU A 60 -10.72 -2.61 -14.83
N ASP A 61 -11.39 -2.99 -13.74
CA ASP A 61 -11.38 -4.36 -13.22
C ASP A 61 -12.08 -5.33 -14.18
N GLU A 62 -13.18 -4.93 -14.82
CA GLU A 62 -13.86 -5.70 -15.87
C GLU A 62 -12.95 -5.97 -17.08
N VAL A 63 -12.27 -4.94 -17.59
CA VAL A 63 -11.31 -5.07 -18.69
C VAL A 63 -10.14 -5.98 -18.29
N ASN A 64 -9.60 -5.82 -17.07
CA ASN A 64 -8.54 -6.68 -16.56
C ASN A 64 -8.99 -8.14 -16.44
N ASN A 65 -10.22 -8.39 -15.96
CA ASN A 65 -10.79 -9.73 -15.89
C ASN A 65 -10.96 -10.35 -17.27
N GLN A 66 -11.37 -9.56 -18.28
CA GLN A 66 -11.47 -10.03 -19.66
C GLN A 66 -10.09 -10.38 -20.23
N ILE A 67 -9.09 -9.54 -20.01
CA ILE A 67 -7.69 -9.83 -20.38
C ILE A 67 -7.21 -11.15 -19.74
N THR A 68 -7.49 -11.36 -18.45
CA THR A 68 -7.11 -12.60 -17.75
C THR A 68 -7.79 -13.82 -18.37
N LYS A 69 -9.10 -13.77 -18.63
CA LYS A 69 -9.84 -14.87 -19.27
C LYS A 69 -9.27 -15.22 -20.65
N GLU A 70 -8.93 -14.22 -21.47
CA GLU A 70 -8.34 -14.44 -22.79
C GLU A 70 -6.92 -15.05 -22.71
N CYS A 71 -6.11 -14.61 -21.74
CA CYS A 71 -4.81 -15.21 -21.45
C CYS A 71 -4.93 -16.66 -21.01
N GLU A 72 -5.88 -16.97 -20.11
CA GLU A 72 -6.15 -18.33 -19.64
C GLU A 72 -6.64 -19.23 -20.78
N ALA A 73 -7.55 -18.74 -21.62
CA ALA A 73 -8.03 -19.46 -22.80
C ALA A 73 -6.89 -19.77 -23.78
N PHE A 74 -5.93 -18.85 -23.97
CA PHE A 74 -4.74 -19.08 -24.79
C PHE A 74 -3.78 -20.12 -24.19
N ILE A 75 -3.59 -20.11 -22.88
CA ILE A 75 -2.78 -21.13 -22.21
C ILE A 75 -3.48 -22.50 -22.35
N ALA A 76 -4.79 -22.55 -22.14
CA ALA A 76 -5.59 -23.77 -22.27
C ALA A 76 -5.57 -24.33 -23.70
N SER A 77 -5.65 -23.48 -24.74
CA SER A 77 -5.60 -23.93 -26.14
C SER A 77 -4.24 -24.53 -26.53
N LYS A 78 -3.15 -24.17 -25.84
CA LYS A 78 -1.80 -24.71 -26.08
C LYS A 78 -1.51 -26.00 -25.34
N LYS A 79 -2.21 -26.26 -24.23
CA LYS A 79 -1.96 -27.42 -23.36
C LYS A 79 -2.07 -28.78 -24.07
N PRO A 80 -3.10 -29.06 -24.91
CA PRO A 80 -3.19 -30.33 -25.64
C PRO A 80 -2.01 -30.57 -26.59
N PHE A 81 -1.47 -29.49 -27.17
CA PHE A 81 -0.34 -29.59 -28.10
C PHE A 81 0.98 -29.91 -27.36
N GLU A 82 1.17 -29.34 -26.18
CA GLU A 82 2.33 -29.66 -25.33
C GLU A 82 2.28 -31.10 -24.82
N ASP A 83 1.09 -31.58 -24.44
CA ASP A 83 0.88 -32.96 -23.99
C ASP A 83 1.15 -33.97 -25.12
N ILE A 84 0.62 -33.73 -26.33
CA ILE A 84 0.88 -34.56 -27.51
C ILE A 84 2.38 -34.54 -27.87
N LYS A 85 3.02 -33.37 -27.86
CA LYS A 85 4.45 -33.26 -28.14
C LYS A 85 5.29 -34.05 -27.13
N ALA A 86 4.93 -34.02 -25.85
CA ALA A 86 5.60 -34.79 -24.80
C ALA A 86 5.43 -36.31 -25.00
N GLU A 87 4.25 -36.77 -25.40
CA GLU A 87 3.96 -38.18 -25.68
C GLU A 87 4.78 -38.70 -26.87
N TYR A 88 4.80 -37.97 -27.99
CA TYR A 88 5.56 -38.35 -29.18
C TYR A 88 7.08 -38.35 -28.95
N VAL A 89 7.62 -37.39 -28.20
CA VAL A 89 9.04 -37.37 -27.80
C VAL A 89 9.40 -38.59 -26.95
N THR A 90 8.49 -39.01 -26.08
CA THR A 90 8.66 -40.20 -25.23
C THR A 90 8.63 -41.48 -26.07
N GLN A 91 7.69 -41.60 -27.01
CA GLN A 91 7.65 -42.73 -27.96
C GLN A 91 8.92 -42.80 -28.83
N ALA A 92 9.42 -41.66 -29.32
CA ALA A 92 10.65 -41.60 -30.11
C ALA A 92 11.90 -42.00 -29.31
N LYS A 93 12.01 -41.59 -28.04
CA LYS A 93 13.08 -42.03 -27.13
C LYS A 93 13.04 -43.54 -26.90
N ASN A 94 11.86 -44.07 -26.60
CA ASN A 94 11.66 -45.52 -26.37
C ASN A 94 11.95 -46.37 -27.63
N ALA A 95 11.69 -45.84 -28.82
CA ALA A 95 12.04 -46.51 -30.08
C ALA A 95 13.55 -46.51 -30.36
N LEU A 96 14.26 -45.43 -30.00
CA LEU A 96 15.72 -45.32 -30.11
C LEU A 96 16.46 -46.29 -29.17
N GLU A 97 15.96 -46.48 -27.94
CA GLU A 97 16.53 -47.41 -26.97
C GLU A 97 16.42 -48.89 -27.41
N LYS A 98 15.40 -49.26 -28.21
CA LYS A 98 15.20 -50.64 -28.68
C LYS A 98 16.09 -51.04 -29.88
N ILE A 99 16.75 -50.10 -30.56
CA ILE A 99 17.52 -50.37 -31.79
C ILE A 99 19.04 -50.54 -31.54
N VAL A 100 19.54 -50.18 -30.37
CA VAL A 100 20.97 -50.33 -30.00
C VAL A 100 21.12 -51.49 -29.02
N HIS A 101 21.37 -52.70 -29.50
CA HIS A 101 21.67 -53.83 -28.61
C HIS A 101 23.12 -53.72 -28.07
N PRO A 102 23.36 -53.61 -26.74
CA PRO A 102 24.69 -53.38 -26.17
C PRO A 102 25.62 -54.61 -26.09
N THR A 103 25.31 -55.73 -26.73
CA THR A 103 25.86 -57.04 -26.31
C THR A 103 26.97 -57.64 -27.19
N LEU A 104 27.46 -56.97 -28.25
CA LEU A 104 28.54 -57.50 -29.12
C LEU A 104 29.76 -56.59 -29.35
N PHE A 105 29.63 -55.31 -29.04
CA PHE A 105 30.74 -54.36 -28.93
C PHE A 105 30.74 -53.92 -27.47
N GLY A 106 31.73 -54.29 -26.66
CA GLY A 106 31.73 -54.09 -25.20
C GLY A 106 31.69 -52.63 -24.69
N SER A 107 31.19 -51.68 -25.49
CA SER A 107 30.87 -50.29 -25.10
C SER A 107 29.83 -49.69 -26.06
N THR A 108 29.16 -48.60 -25.64
CA THR A 108 28.25 -47.79 -26.47
C THR A 108 28.96 -46.86 -27.48
N LYS A 109 30.29 -46.97 -27.64
CA LYS A 109 31.05 -46.15 -28.61
C LYS A 109 30.76 -46.57 -30.05
N ARG A 110 30.56 -45.58 -30.91
CA ARG A 110 30.50 -45.76 -32.37
C ARG A 110 31.92 -46.01 -32.90
N TYR A 111 32.14 -47.17 -33.50
CA TYR A 111 33.44 -47.52 -34.09
C TYR A 111 33.50 -47.10 -35.56
N SER A 112 34.53 -46.33 -35.94
CA SER A 112 34.69 -45.82 -37.31
C SER A 112 34.88 -46.93 -38.36
N TRP A 113 35.30 -48.13 -37.96
CA TRP A 113 35.48 -49.29 -38.85
C TRP A 113 34.21 -50.13 -39.06
N PHE A 114 33.14 -49.88 -38.31
CA PHE A 114 31.87 -50.61 -38.45
C PHE A 114 30.83 -49.77 -39.20
N HIS A 115 30.35 -50.29 -40.32
CA HIS A 115 29.48 -49.54 -41.25
C HIS A 115 28.05 -50.10 -41.39
N GLY A 116 27.60 -50.92 -40.44
CA GLY A 116 26.23 -51.44 -40.43
C GLY A 116 25.92 -52.34 -41.63
N ASN A 117 24.76 -52.14 -42.28
CA ASN A 117 24.40 -52.84 -43.51
C ASN A 117 24.83 -52.05 -44.75
N VAL A 118 25.53 -52.71 -45.66
CA VAL A 118 25.93 -52.17 -46.96
C VAL A 118 25.26 -52.99 -48.07
N ASN A 119 24.26 -52.41 -48.75
CA ASN A 119 23.56 -53.06 -49.86
C ASN A 119 24.44 -53.20 -51.11
N ASN A 120 24.33 -54.33 -51.81
CA ASN A 120 25.16 -54.67 -52.99
C ASN A 120 24.84 -53.90 -54.29
N ASN A 121 23.92 -52.94 -54.28
CA ASN A 121 23.43 -52.31 -55.52
C ASN A 121 24.40 -51.31 -56.19
N ASN A 122 25.62 -51.11 -55.64
CA ASN A 122 26.73 -50.38 -56.28
C ASN A 122 28.02 -51.23 -56.33
N GLY A 123 27.90 -52.54 -56.61
CA GLY A 123 29.05 -53.46 -56.70
C GLY A 123 29.58 -53.99 -55.36
N GLY A 124 28.99 -53.58 -54.23
CA GLY A 124 29.33 -54.06 -52.89
C GLY A 124 30.64 -53.51 -52.31
N ILE A 125 30.93 -53.85 -51.04
CA ILE A 125 32.15 -53.41 -50.32
C ILE A 125 33.43 -53.74 -51.11
N GLU A 126 33.45 -54.88 -51.80
CA GLU A 126 34.61 -55.33 -52.57
C GLU A 126 34.94 -54.43 -53.77
N HIS A 127 33.91 -53.97 -54.48
CA HIS A 127 34.08 -53.07 -55.61
C HIS A 127 34.58 -51.69 -55.14
N ASN A 128 34.07 -51.21 -54.01
CA ASN A 128 34.50 -49.95 -53.42
C ASN A 128 35.96 -49.97 -52.96
N MET A 129 36.40 -51.04 -52.28
CA MET A 129 37.81 -51.17 -51.87
C MET A 129 38.75 -51.21 -53.08
N LYS A 130 38.34 -51.83 -54.20
CA LYS A 130 39.09 -51.82 -55.46
C LYS A 130 39.14 -50.44 -56.12
N LEU A 131 38.00 -49.74 -56.20
CA LEU A 131 37.91 -48.38 -56.76
C LEU A 131 38.78 -47.37 -56.01
N LEU A 132 38.86 -47.52 -54.69
CA LEU A 132 39.65 -46.68 -53.79
C LEU A 132 41.17 -46.93 -53.86
N LYS A 133 41.60 -47.96 -54.60
CA LYS A 133 43.00 -48.41 -54.62
C LYS A 133 43.53 -48.66 -53.20
N CYS A 134 42.70 -49.29 -52.36
CA CYS A 134 43.07 -49.69 -51.00
C CYS A 134 44.35 -50.54 -51.02
N GLN A 135 45.21 -50.33 -50.02
CA GLN A 135 46.50 -51.00 -49.90
C GLN A 135 46.36 -52.30 -49.10
N GLU A 136 47.41 -53.12 -49.11
CA GLU A 136 47.44 -54.37 -48.35
C GLU A 136 47.20 -54.11 -46.85
N GLY A 137 46.29 -54.89 -46.26
CA GLY A 137 45.88 -54.74 -44.86
C GLY A 137 44.71 -53.78 -44.61
N ASP A 138 44.26 -53.00 -45.61
CA ASP A 138 43.10 -52.12 -45.43
C ASP A 138 41.82 -52.94 -45.22
N PHE A 139 40.94 -52.52 -44.30
CA PHE A 139 39.81 -53.35 -43.86
C PHE A 139 38.52 -52.59 -43.51
N ILE A 140 37.40 -53.32 -43.46
CA ILE A 140 36.09 -52.82 -43.02
C ILE A 140 35.20 -53.95 -42.47
N VAL A 141 34.36 -53.66 -41.48
CA VAL A 141 33.40 -54.61 -40.89
C VAL A 141 31.96 -54.22 -41.21
N SER A 142 31.16 -55.21 -41.64
CA SER A 142 29.73 -55.05 -42.00
C SER A 142 28.89 -56.20 -41.43
N LEU A 143 27.56 -56.01 -41.40
CA LEU A 143 26.59 -57.07 -41.14
C LEU A 143 26.48 -58.02 -42.35
N LYS A 144 26.26 -59.31 -42.09
CA LYS A 144 25.93 -60.30 -43.11
C LYS A 144 24.42 -60.33 -43.33
N ASN A 145 23.95 -60.06 -44.55
CA ASN A 145 22.54 -60.20 -44.94
C ASN A 145 21.52 -59.59 -43.96
N ASN A 146 21.83 -58.41 -43.38
CA ASN A 146 20.99 -57.75 -42.37
C ASN A 146 20.75 -58.54 -41.06
N ASP A 147 21.49 -59.62 -40.80
CA ASP A 147 21.41 -60.35 -39.54
C ASP A 147 22.26 -59.60 -38.47
N PRO A 148 21.66 -59.10 -37.37
CA PRO A 148 22.38 -58.37 -36.32
C PRO A 148 23.35 -59.24 -35.52
N THR A 149 23.36 -60.56 -35.73
CA THR A 149 24.21 -61.52 -35.01
C THR A 149 25.41 -62.02 -35.83
N GLN A 150 25.46 -61.73 -37.13
CA GLN A 150 26.50 -62.22 -38.04
C GLN A 150 27.25 -61.07 -38.71
N TYR A 151 28.58 -61.11 -38.60
CA TYR A 151 29.45 -60.03 -39.08
C TYR A 151 30.40 -60.57 -40.14
N VAL A 152 30.86 -59.69 -41.02
CA VAL A 152 31.88 -60.02 -42.03
C VAL A 152 32.96 -58.94 -42.00
N LEU A 153 34.20 -59.38 -41.87
CA LEU A 153 35.39 -58.56 -42.02
C LEU A 153 35.91 -58.71 -43.46
N TYR A 154 36.02 -57.59 -44.16
CA TYR A 154 36.59 -57.49 -45.49
C TYR A 154 38.01 -56.94 -45.37
N VAL A 155 38.99 -57.60 -45.98
CA VAL A 155 40.41 -57.20 -45.92
C VAL A 155 41.03 -57.23 -47.31
N MET A 156 41.90 -56.26 -47.63
CA MET A 156 42.72 -56.31 -48.85
C MET A 156 43.97 -57.17 -48.63
N TYR A 157 44.11 -58.23 -49.43
CA TYR A 157 45.25 -59.14 -49.39
C TYR A 157 45.68 -59.52 -50.82
N HIS A 158 46.96 -59.39 -51.16
CA HIS A 158 47.48 -59.63 -52.52
C HIS A 158 46.59 -59.04 -53.64
N ASN A 159 46.23 -57.76 -53.48
CA ASN A 159 45.41 -56.99 -54.42
C ASN A 159 43.99 -57.56 -54.67
N LYS A 160 43.48 -58.42 -53.78
CA LYS A 160 42.10 -58.95 -53.76
C LYS A 160 41.44 -58.69 -52.41
N VAL A 161 40.12 -58.56 -52.41
CA VAL A 161 39.34 -58.43 -51.16
C VAL A 161 38.99 -59.83 -50.66
N THR A 162 39.43 -60.18 -49.45
CA THR A 162 39.08 -61.42 -48.76
C THR A 162 37.94 -61.17 -47.78
N LYS A 163 37.02 -62.14 -47.64
CA LYS A 163 35.87 -62.07 -46.72
C LYS A 163 36.06 -63.07 -45.59
N HIS A 164 35.93 -62.59 -44.37
CA HIS A 164 36.07 -63.40 -43.17
C HIS A 164 34.80 -63.28 -42.33
N LYS A 165 34.03 -64.37 -42.23
CA LYS A 165 32.81 -64.43 -41.43
C LYS A 165 33.19 -64.44 -39.95
N ILE A 166 32.64 -63.50 -39.21
CA ILE A 166 32.78 -63.36 -37.77
C ILE A 166 31.46 -63.79 -37.12
N CYS A 167 31.53 -64.75 -36.20
CA CYS A 167 30.41 -65.14 -35.35
C CYS A 167 30.84 -65.32 -33.89
N LYS A 168 29.89 -65.15 -32.97
CA LYS A 168 30.07 -65.50 -31.55
C LYS A 168 29.33 -66.80 -31.30
N LYS A 169 30.02 -67.83 -30.80
CA LYS A 169 29.41 -69.13 -30.46
C LYS A 169 28.97 -69.14 -28.99
N GLU A 170 28.25 -70.19 -28.58
CA GLU A 170 27.64 -70.33 -27.24
C GLU A 170 28.66 -70.28 -26.09
N ASP A 171 29.93 -70.63 -26.37
CA ASP A 171 31.04 -70.53 -25.42
C ASP A 171 31.51 -69.08 -25.14
N GLY A 172 30.88 -68.10 -25.80
CA GLY A 172 31.11 -66.67 -25.59
C GLY A 172 32.33 -66.11 -26.31
N TYR A 173 33.06 -66.92 -27.08
CA TYR A 173 34.25 -66.48 -27.84
C TYR A 173 33.92 -66.18 -29.30
N ILE A 174 34.78 -65.37 -29.93
CA ILE A 174 34.65 -65.00 -31.34
C ILE A 174 35.38 -65.99 -32.24
N TYR A 175 34.69 -66.37 -33.30
CA TYR A 175 35.20 -67.24 -34.36
C TYR A 175 35.29 -66.46 -35.66
N VAL A 176 36.40 -66.63 -36.37
CA VAL A 176 36.60 -66.07 -37.73
C VAL A 176 36.84 -67.23 -38.69
N ASN A 177 35.93 -67.47 -39.64
CA ASN A 177 35.96 -68.63 -40.54
C ASN A 177 36.28 -69.96 -39.81
N ASP A 178 35.65 -70.17 -38.66
CA ASP A 178 35.81 -71.33 -37.75
C ASP A 178 37.11 -71.42 -36.92
N THR A 179 38.05 -70.50 -37.08
CA THR A 179 39.19 -70.35 -36.17
C THR A 179 38.76 -69.63 -34.88
N LYS A 180 39.06 -70.22 -33.71
CA LYS A 180 38.69 -69.68 -32.40
C LYS A 180 39.67 -68.60 -31.94
N PHE A 181 39.16 -67.40 -31.64
CA PHE A 181 39.90 -66.33 -30.98
C PHE A 181 39.40 -66.21 -29.54
N ARG A 182 40.31 -66.24 -28.55
CA ARG A 182 39.98 -66.10 -27.11
C ARG A 182 39.61 -64.66 -26.73
N ILE A 183 38.68 -64.05 -27.46
CA ILE A 183 38.18 -62.68 -27.29
C ILE A 183 36.64 -62.70 -27.33
N HIS A 184 36.01 -61.87 -26.50
CA HIS A 184 34.55 -61.83 -26.35
C HIS A 184 33.83 -60.74 -27.19
N PHE A 185 34.58 -59.77 -27.74
CA PHE A 185 34.06 -58.59 -28.45
C PHE A 185 34.80 -58.32 -29.77
N ILE A 186 34.06 -57.89 -30.81
CA ILE A 186 34.64 -57.67 -32.15
C ILE A 186 35.70 -56.56 -32.13
N SER A 187 35.52 -55.54 -31.28
CA SER A 187 36.53 -54.50 -31.08
C SER A 187 37.88 -55.06 -30.62
N GLY A 188 37.87 -56.04 -29.71
CA GLY A 188 39.10 -56.73 -29.28
C GLY A 188 39.72 -57.59 -30.38
N LEU A 189 38.90 -58.18 -31.26
CA LEU A 189 39.39 -58.92 -32.43
C LEU A 189 40.13 -57.98 -33.39
N ILE A 190 39.57 -56.81 -33.70
CA ILE A 190 40.19 -55.86 -34.62
C ILE A 190 41.52 -55.33 -34.07
N GLU A 191 41.60 -55.00 -32.76
CA GLU A 191 42.86 -54.58 -32.15
C GLU A 191 43.91 -55.69 -32.13
N LEU A 192 43.51 -56.96 -32.03
CA LEU A 192 44.43 -58.10 -32.11
C LEU A 192 44.99 -58.29 -33.53
N LEU A 193 44.13 -58.17 -34.55
CA LEU A 193 44.51 -58.35 -35.96
C LEU A 193 45.31 -57.16 -36.55
N LYS A 194 45.38 -56.04 -35.82
CA LYS A 194 46.31 -54.93 -36.12
C LYS A 194 47.77 -55.23 -35.77
N LYS A 195 48.09 -56.38 -35.17
CA LYS A 195 49.48 -56.82 -34.89
C LYS A 195 49.84 -57.97 -35.85
N PRO A 196 51.10 -58.10 -36.31
CA PRO A 196 51.51 -59.19 -37.19
C PRO A 196 51.44 -60.54 -36.47
N ARG A 197 50.93 -61.58 -37.15
CA ARG A 197 50.80 -62.95 -36.59
C ARG A 197 50.95 -63.99 -37.71
N GLU A 198 51.42 -65.18 -37.34
CA GLU A 198 51.62 -66.30 -38.29
C GLU A 198 50.29 -66.96 -38.72
N ASP A 199 49.23 -66.83 -37.92
CA ASP A 199 47.91 -67.45 -38.12
C ASP A 199 46.92 -66.60 -38.94
N TRP A 200 47.37 -65.46 -39.50
CA TRP A 200 46.53 -64.52 -40.23
C TRP A 200 47.25 -63.92 -41.44
N PRO A 201 46.59 -63.82 -42.62
CA PRO A 201 47.27 -63.52 -43.89
C PRO A 201 47.96 -62.15 -43.96
N CYS A 202 47.40 -61.10 -43.36
CA CYS A 202 48.03 -59.77 -43.34
C CYS A 202 47.59 -58.91 -42.15
N GLN A 203 48.49 -58.05 -41.66
CA GLN A 203 48.20 -57.11 -40.56
C GLN A 203 47.16 -56.07 -41.00
N LEU A 204 46.15 -55.82 -40.16
CA LEU A 204 45.18 -54.77 -40.43
C LEU A 204 45.82 -53.39 -40.27
N THR A 205 45.71 -52.53 -41.29
CA THR A 205 46.36 -51.22 -41.33
C THR A 205 45.35 -50.08 -41.16
N LYS A 206 44.67 -49.66 -42.23
CA LYS A 206 43.72 -48.55 -42.21
C LYS A 206 42.29 -49.02 -42.49
N VAL A 207 41.34 -48.21 -42.04
CA VAL A 207 39.91 -48.45 -42.32
C VAL A 207 39.64 -48.02 -43.75
N ALA A 208 39.15 -48.95 -44.57
CA ALA A 208 38.69 -48.65 -45.90
C ALA A 208 37.33 -47.93 -45.81
N TYR A 209 37.32 -46.62 -46.03
CA TYR A 209 36.09 -45.82 -46.05
C TYR A 209 35.41 -45.98 -47.40
N PRO A 210 34.18 -46.52 -47.50
CA PRO A 210 33.56 -46.71 -48.80
C PRO A 210 33.20 -45.36 -49.44
N ILE A 211 33.48 -45.17 -50.74
CA ILE A 211 32.91 -44.07 -51.53
C ILE A 211 31.48 -44.45 -51.89
N PHE A 212 30.54 -44.09 -51.05
CA PHE A 212 29.13 -44.21 -51.41
C PHE A 212 28.73 -43.00 -52.25
N LYS A 213 28.81 -43.12 -53.58
CA LYS A 213 28.44 -42.06 -54.53
C LYS A 213 26.98 -41.58 -54.38
N ASN A 214 26.13 -42.36 -53.70
CA ASN A 214 24.73 -42.04 -53.39
C ASN A 214 24.37 -42.40 -51.93
N TYR A 215 25.18 -42.05 -50.94
CA TYR A 215 24.77 -42.25 -49.52
C TYR A 215 23.59 -41.35 -49.09
N HIS A 216 23.16 -40.41 -49.94
CA HIS A 216 22.05 -39.51 -49.63
C HIS A 216 20.80 -39.62 -50.53
N GLN A 217 20.77 -40.46 -51.57
CA GLN A 217 19.65 -40.42 -52.54
C GLN A 217 19.12 -41.76 -53.07
N SER A 218 19.46 -42.90 -52.47
CA SER A 218 18.71 -44.15 -52.73
C SER A 218 18.48 -44.99 -51.47
N GLN A 219 17.69 -44.46 -50.55
CA GLN A 219 16.74 -45.30 -49.82
C GLN A 219 15.33 -45.00 -50.32
N SER A 220 14.96 -45.65 -51.42
CA SER A 220 13.60 -46.17 -51.54
C SER A 220 13.44 -47.28 -50.48
N LEU A 221 13.25 -46.85 -49.24
CA LEU A 221 12.14 -47.24 -48.38
C LEU A 221 12.08 -48.74 -48.04
N SER A 222 12.87 -49.14 -47.05
CA SER A 222 12.34 -50.07 -46.03
C SER A 222 11.01 -49.49 -45.52
N ASN A 223 10.02 -50.33 -45.16
CA ASN A 223 8.73 -49.90 -44.60
C ASN A 223 8.88 -48.80 -43.51
N TYR A 224 10.04 -48.75 -42.83
CA TYR A 224 10.41 -47.72 -41.89
C TYR A 224 10.55 -46.31 -42.50
N HIS A 225 11.19 -46.15 -43.66
CA HIS A 225 11.39 -44.84 -44.28
C HIS A 225 10.13 -44.35 -45.03
N ARG A 226 9.24 -45.25 -45.49
CA ARG A 226 7.95 -44.86 -46.09
C ARG A 226 6.97 -44.33 -45.07
N VAL A 227 6.91 -44.99 -43.91
CA VAL A 227 6.17 -44.49 -42.74
C VAL A 227 6.83 -43.23 -42.19
N TRP A 228 8.16 -43.15 -42.13
CA TRP A 228 8.88 -41.97 -41.61
C TRP A 228 8.83 -40.76 -42.55
N VAL A 229 8.97 -40.91 -43.87
CA VAL A 229 8.84 -39.82 -44.84
C VAL A 229 7.39 -39.41 -45.01
N SER A 230 6.42 -40.34 -45.03
CA SER A 230 4.99 -39.99 -44.95
C SER A 230 4.71 -39.24 -43.65
N PHE A 231 5.23 -39.72 -42.50
CA PHE A 231 5.13 -39.06 -41.19
C PHE A 231 5.77 -37.67 -41.17
N ILE A 232 6.93 -37.46 -41.79
CA ILE A 232 7.62 -36.17 -41.90
C ILE A 232 6.86 -35.24 -42.85
N TYR A 233 6.39 -35.71 -44.01
CA TYR A 233 5.69 -34.89 -45.00
C TYR A 233 4.28 -34.53 -44.52
N THR A 234 3.56 -35.45 -43.87
CA THR A 234 2.31 -35.15 -43.16
C THR A 234 2.57 -34.29 -41.93
N ASN A 235 3.69 -34.46 -41.20
CA ASN A 235 4.06 -33.53 -40.13
C ASN A 235 4.38 -32.14 -40.66
N GLU A 236 5.06 -32.00 -41.80
CA GLU A 236 5.47 -30.73 -42.37
C GLU A 236 4.27 -30.02 -43.00
N THR A 237 3.43 -30.72 -43.76
CA THR A 237 2.18 -30.14 -44.27
C THR A 237 1.18 -29.86 -43.15
N MET A 238 1.03 -30.72 -42.13
CA MET A 238 0.25 -30.40 -40.93
C MET A 238 0.89 -29.26 -40.14
N LYS A 239 2.22 -29.20 -39.98
CA LYS A 239 2.92 -28.06 -39.33
C LYS A 239 2.71 -26.77 -40.11
N THR A 240 2.70 -26.82 -41.44
CA THR A 240 2.55 -25.62 -42.30
C THR A 240 1.11 -25.13 -42.29
N ASN A 241 0.13 -26.03 -42.38
CA ASN A 241 -1.30 -25.72 -42.26
C ASN A 241 -1.69 -25.32 -40.82
N GLN A 242 -1.08 -25.91 -39.80
CA GLN A 242 -1.23 -25.53 -38.39
C GLN A 242 -0.50 -24.22 -38.08
N MET A 243 0.67 -23.94 -38.67
CA MET A 243 1.36 -22.65 -38.54
C MET A 243 0.50 -21.54 -39.13
N THR A 244 -0.09 -21.73 -40.31
CA THR A 244 -0.95 -20.72 -40.95
C THR A 244 -2.26 -20.49 -40.18
N LEU A 245 -2.92 -21.53 -39.65
CA LEU A 245 -4.08 -21.39 -38.76
C LEU A 245 -3.71 -20.71 -37.42
N ASN A 246 -2.62 -21.14 -36.79
CA ASN A 246 -2.11 -20.53 -35.56
C ASN A 246 -1.70 -19.08 -35.79
N GLU A 247 -1.09 -18.74 -36.92
CA GLU A 247 -0.69 -17.38 -37.28
C GLU A 247 -1.90 -16.46 -37.43
N LEU A 248 -2.98 -16.93 -38.08
CA LEU A 248 -4.24 -16.21 -38.24
C LEU A 248 -4.96 -15.99 -36.89
N GLU A 249 -5.04 -17.05 -36.07
CA GLU A 249 -5.63 -16.99 -34.73
C GLU A 249 -4.79 -16.09 -33.78
N ASN A 250 -3.46 -16.18 -33.86
CA ASN A 250 -2.55 -15.31 -33.12
C ASN A 250 -2.63 -13.86 -33.59
N THR A 251 -2.85 -13.57 -34.87
CA THR A 251 -3.03 -12.18 -35.33
C THR A 251 -4.35 -11.59 -34.86
N HIS A 252 -5.46 -12.34 -34.94
CA HIS A 252 -6.75 -11.88 -34.44
C HIS A 252 -6.72 -11.66 -32.92
N ARG A 253 -6.18 -12.61 -32.16
CA ARG A 253 -6.03 -12.51 -30.70
C ARG A 253 -5.07 -11.39 -30.29
N LYS A 254 -3.98 -11.17 -31.03
CA LYS A 254 -3.06 -10.05 -30.81
C LYS A 254 -3.74 -8.70 -31.01
N LYS A 255 -4.52 -8.53 -32.09
CA LYS A 255 -5.30 -7.30 -32.33
C LYS A 255 -6.34 -7.06 -31.23
N MET A 256 -7.04 -8.10 -30.80
CA MET A 256 -8.00 -8.04 -29.69
C MET A 256 -7.33 -7.64 -28.37
N MET A 257 -6.19 -8.26 -28.04
CA MET A 257 -5.41 -7.92 -26.84
C MET A 257 -4.82 -6.50 -26.91
N GLU A 258 -4.37 -6.04 -28.07
CA GLU A 258 -3.96 -4.65 -28.27
C GLU A 258 -5.12 -3.68 -28.02
N SER A 259 -6.34 -4.02 -28.48
CA SER A 259 -7.55 -3.24 -28.21
C SER A 259 -7.88 -3.17 -26.72
N LEU A 260 -7.91 -4.30 -26.02
CA LEU A 260 -8.19 -4.37 -24.58
C LEU A 260 -7.12 -3.64 -23.75
N ASN A 261 -5.84 -3.77 -24.11
CA ASN A 261 -4.76 -3.04 -23.44
C ASN A 261 -4.86 -1.52 -23.67
N ARG A 262 -5.22 -1.08 -24.88
CA ARG A 262 -5.48 0.36 -25.13
C ARG A 262 -6.63 0.88 -24.28
N GLU A 263 -7.73 0.13 -24.19
CA GLU A 263 -8.87 0.48 -23.35
C GLU A 263 -8.49 0.57 -21.87
N ARG A 264 -7.76 -0.41 -21.35
CA ARG A 264 -7.18 -0.41 -20.00
C ARG A 264 -6.34 0.83 -19.74
N ASP A 265 -5.47 1.20 -20.67
CA ASP A 265 -4.57 2.35 -20.53
C ASP A 265 -5.34 3.69 -20.54
N ILE A 266 -6.39 3.79 -21.35
CA ILE A 266 -7.30 4.96 -21.40
C ILE A 266 -8.02 5.13 -20.05
N ILE A 267 -8.62 4.05 -19.53
CA ILE A 267 -9.34 4.07 -18.25
C ILE A 267 -8.37 4.39 -17.11
N SER A 268 -7.20 3.75 -17.07
CA SER A 268 -6.17 4.00 -16.06
C SER A 268 -5.70 5.46 -16.05
N SER A 269 -5.47 6.02 -17.23
CA SER A 269 -5.10 7.44 -17.40
C SER A 269 -6.21 8.39 -16.93
N ARG A 270 -7.48 8.04 -17.20
CA ARG A 270 -8.64 8.81 -16.73
C ARG A 270 -8.74 8.80 -15.20
N ILE A 271 -8.62 7.63 -14.56
CA ILE A 271 -8.60 7.49 -13.09
C ILE A 271 -7.47 8.33 -12.48
N TYR A 272 -6.27 8.27 -13.04
CA TYR A 272 -5.14 9.07 -12.58
C TYR A 272 -5.44 10.57 -12.64
N ARG A 273 -6.01 11.05 -13.77
CA ARG A 273 -6.41 12.46 -13.94
C ARG A 273 -7.48 12.87 -12.92
N MET A 274 -8.51 12.04 -12.70
CA MET A 274 -9.57 12.33 -11.74
C MET A 274 -9.05 12.42 -10.30
N LYS A 275 -8.15 11.51 -9.90
CA LYS A 275 -7.48 11.57 -8.59
C LYS A 275 -6.65 12.84 -8.42
N ARG A 276 -5.93 13.26 -9.47
CA ARG A 276 -5.12 14.48 -9.46
C ARG A 276 -5.97 15.76 -9.40
N GLN A 277 -7.10 15.81 -10.11
CA GLN A 277 -8.03 16.94 -10.03
C GLN A 277 -8.63 17.10 -8.63
N GLY A 278 -8.90 15.99 -7.93
CA GLY A 278 -9.33 16.01 -6.52
C GLY A 278 -8.27 16.57 -5.56
N LEU A 279 -6.98 16.35 -5.83
CA LEU A 279 -5.87 16.88 -5.02
C LEU A 279 -5.71 18.40 -5.12
N VAL A 280 -6.02 19.01 -6.27
CA VAL A 280 -5.89 20.47 -6.47
C VAL A 280 -6.94 21.26 -5.69
N ARG A 281 -8.12 20.69 -5.43
CA ARG A 281 -9.12 21.33 -4.54
C ARG A 281 -8.80 21.16 -3.05
N ALA A 282 -7.96 20.18 -2.68
CA ALA A 282 -7.59 19.90 -1.29
C ALA A 282 -6.35 20.66 -0.81
N GLY A 283 -5.50 21.15 -1.72
CA GLY A 283 -4.42 22.09 -1.40
C GLY A 283 -4.94 23.52 -1.58
N GLY A 284 -4.96 24.31 -0.50
CA GLY A 284 -5.46 25.70 -0.48
C GLY A 284 -4.69 26.68 -1.36
N GLY A 285 -4.74 26.50 -2.67
CA GLY A 285 -4.42 27.54 -3.65
C GLY A 285 -5.62 28.47 -3.75
N GLN A 286 -5.47 29.69 -3.24
CA GLN A 286 -6.36 30.80 -3.53
C GLN A 286 -6.33 31.04 -5.04
N ALA A 287 -7.27 30.46 -5.77
CA ALA A 287 -7.70 31.05 -7.02
C ALA A 287 -8.45 32.33 -6.66
N ASN A 288 -7.92 33.49 -7.08
CA ASN A 288 -8.69 34.72 -7.14
C ASN A 288 -9.93 34.42 -7.99
N VAL A 289 -11.09 34.33 -7.34
CA VAL A 289 -12.38 34.31 -8.01
C VAL A 289 -12.93 35.70 -7.81
N ASP A 290 -12.94 36.46 -8.91
CA ASP A 290 -13.60 37.76 -8.97
C ASP A 290 -15.05 37.61 -8.49
N GLU A 291 -15.40 38.46 -7.53
CA GLU A 291 -16.72 38.54 -6.93
C GLU A 291 -17.75 39.00 -7.95
N LYS A 292 -18.68 38.11 -8.29
CA LYS A 292 -20.15 38.30 -8.32
C LYS A 292 -20.79 37.10 -9.02
N GLU A 293 -20.85 35.95 -8.35
CA GLU A 293 -21.85 34.95 -8.69
C GLU A 293 -23.08 35.21 -7.82
N GLU A 294 -24.19 35.57 -8.46
CA GLU A 294 -25.51 35.47 -7.84
C GLU A 294 -25.65 34.08 -7.23
N GLU A 295 -26.10 33.98 -5.98
CA GLU A 295 -26.34 32.71 -5.28
C GLU A 295 -27.31 31.83 -6.09
N LYS A 296 -26.77 31.00 -6.99
CA LYS A 296 -27.56 30.00 -7.72
C LYS A 296 -28.12 29.06 -6.66
N LYS A 297 -29.45 29.01 -6.54
CA LYS A 297 -30.15 28.07 -5.67
C LYS A 297 -29.72 26.66 -6.05
N VAL A 298 -28.88 26.04 -5.23
CA VAL A 298 -28.45 24.65 -5.42
C VAL A 298 -29.68 23.77 -5.25
N PHE A 299 -30.11 23.12 -6.33
CA PHE A 299 -31.18 22.13 -6.26
C PHE A 299 -30.73 20.98 -5.37
N PHE A 300 -31.56 20.60 -4.41
CA PHE A 300 -31.20 19.61 -3.42
C PHE A 300 -32.42 18.78 -3.03
N MET A 301 -32.31 17.48 -3.27
CA MET A 301 -33.29 16.49 -2.87
C MET A 301 -32.56 15.18 -2.56
N PRO A 302 -32.82 14.52 -1.40
CA PRO A 302 -32.22 13.23 -1.10
C PRO A 302 -32.73 12.16 -2.06
N CYS A 303 -31.88 11.18 -2.38
CA CYS A 303 -32.28 10.02 -3.17
C CYS A 303 -33.32 9.18 -2.40
N PRO A 304 -34.44 8.76 -3.03
CA PRO A 304 -35.46 7.96 -2.36
C PRO A 304 -35.11 6.47 -2.23
N ALA A 305 -34.00 6.01 -2.82
CA ALA A 305 -33.57 4.62 -2.69
C ALA A 305 -33.15 4.28 -1.26
N THR A 306 -33.66 3.15 -0.74
CA THR A 306 -33.54 2.71 0.66
C THR A 306 -32.11 2.69 1.18
N ASP A 307 -31.17 2.26 0.34
CA ASP A 307 -29.75 2.12 0.69
C ASP A 307 -28.84 3.19 0.06
N CYS A 308 -29.43 4.25 -0.51
CA CYS A 308 -28.68 5.33 -1.13
C CYS A 308 -28.68 6.58 -0.25
N ARG A 309 -27.49 7.12 0.00
CA ARG A 309 -27.29 8.38 0.76
C ARG A 309 -26.93 9.56 -0.15
N GLY A 310 -27.17 9.40 -1.45
CA GLY A 310 -26.89 10.39 -2.48
C GLY A 310 -27.93 11.49 -2.57
N MET A 311 -27.64 12.47 -3.42
CA MET A 311 -28.55 13.55 -3.76
C MET A 311 -28.91 13.50 -5.24
N LEU A 312 -30.08 14.03 -5.54
CA LEU A 312 -30.58 14.20 -6.89
C LEU A 312 -30.08 15.53 -7.47
N SER A 313 -29.63 15.49 -8.73
CA SER A 313 -29.36 16.66 -9.55
C SER A 313 -30.67 17.35 -9.97
N THR A 314 -30.59 18.52 -10.63
CA THR A 314 -31.76 19.19 -11.23
C THR A 314 -32.53 18.32 -12.22
N GLN A 315 -31.88 17.30 -12.79
CA GLN A 315 -32.47 16.31 -13.68
C GLN A 315 -33.11 15.14 -12.92
N TYR A 316 -33.19 15.21 -11.58
CA TYR A 316 -33.65 14.14 -10.70
C TYR A 316 -32.83 12.84 -10.83
N LYS A 317 -31.57 12.96 -11.29
CA LYS A 317 -30.59 11.87 -11.36
C LYS A 317 -29.75 11.83 -10.09
N CYS A 318 -29.61 10.67 -9.47
CA CYS A 318 -28.71 10.48 -8.34
C CYS A 318 -27.25 10.26 -8.79
N GLY A 319 -26.31 11.08 -8.31
CA GLY A 319 -24.88 10.91 -8.60
C GLY A 319 -24.20 9.70 -7.93
N MET A 320 -24.90 9.01 -7.02
CA MET A 320 -24.35 7.89 -6.26
C MET A 320 -24.79 6.52 -6.79
N CYS A 321 -26.09 6.36 -7.07
CA CYS A 321 -26.65 5.10 -7.58
C CYS A 321 -27.02 5.16 -9.06
N ASP A 322 -26.81 6.29 -9.73
CA ASP A 322 -27.13 6.55 -11.16
C ASP A 322 -28.61 6.38 -11.55
N LEU A 323 -29.51 6.07 -10.60
CA LEU A 323 -30.95 6.00 -10.80
C LEU A 323 -31.57 7.39 -10.93
N TYR A 324 -32.70 7.45 -11.61
CA TYR A 324 -33.53 8.63 -11.75
C TYR A 324 -34.73 8.55 -10.82
N THR A 325 -35.33 9.69 -10.53
CA THR A 325 -36.53 9.80 -9.72
C THR A 325 -37.58 10.57 -10.52
N CYS A 326 -38.80 10.05 -10.60
CA CYS A 326 -39.87 10.74 -11.33
C CYS A 326 -40.17 12.10 -10.69
N LYS A 327 -40.29 13.14 -11.52
CA LYS A 327 -40.51 14.53 -11.11
C LYS A 327 -41.89 14.74 -10.47
N GLU A 328 -42.84 13.85 -10.75
CA GLU A 328 -44.26 13.98 -10.37
C GLU A 328 -44.61 13.12 -9.14
N CYS A 329 -44.29 11.83 -9.14
CA CYS A 329 -44.62 10.90 -8.04
C CYS A 329 -43.45 10.64 -7.08
N HIS A 330 -42.22 11.07 -7.42
CA HIS A 330 -40.98 10.77 -6.69
C HIS A 330 -40.61 9.27 -6.56
N GLU A 331 -41.14 8.41 -7.42
CA GLU A 331 -40.71 7.00 -7.52
C GLU A 331 -39.39 6.83 -8.28
N LEU A 332 -38.70 5.71 -8.03
CA LEU A 332 -37.43 5.38 -8.69
C LEU A 332 -37.66 4.84 -10.11
N ILE A 333 -36.95 5.43 -11.07
CA ILE A 333 -36.96 5.04 -12.50
C ILE A 333 -35.51 4.82 -12.97
N LYS A 334 -35.28 4.03 -14.04
CA LYS A 334 -33.92 3.71 -14.49
C LYS A 334 -33.35 4.82 -15.39
N ASN A 335 -34.18 5.45 -16.21
CA ASN A 335 -33.82 6.58 -17.08
C ASN A 335 -34.87 7.70 -17.03
N ASP A 336 -34.52 8.91 -17.49
CA ASP A 336 -35.46 10.06 -17.63
C ASP A 336 -36.54 9.79 -18.69
N ASP A 337 -36.26 8.90 -19.65
CA ASP A 337 -37.14 8.54 -20.78
C ASP A 337 -37.90 7.21 -20.59
N ASP A 338 -37.79 6.56 -19.42
CA ASP A 338 -38.57 5.34 -19.18
C ASP A 338 -40.07 5.70 -19.15
N GLU A 339 -40.91 4.95 -19.89
CA GLU A 339 -42.38 5.03 -19.83
C GLU A 339 -42.88 4.58 -18.44
N HIS A 340 -42.76 5.47 -17.46
CA HIS A 340 -43.30 5.29 -16.12
C HIS A 340 -44.71 5.91 -16.08
N THR A 341 -45.71 5.06 -15.86
CA THR A 341 -47.07 5.52 -15.54
C THR A 341 -47.16 5.74 -14.03
N CYS A 342 -47.34 6.99 -13.61
CA CYS A 342 -47.46 7.33 -12.20
C CYS A 342 -48.78 6.81 -11.61
N ASP A 343 -48.75 6.26 -10.40
CA ASP A 343 -49.97 6.06 -9.61
C ASP A 343 -50.54 7.44 -9.22
N PRO A 344 -51.80 7.75 -9.55
CA PRO A 344 -52.44 9.01 -9.19
C PRO A 344 -52.33 9.34 -7.68
N ASN A 345 -52.41 8.33 -6.81
CA ASN A 345 -52.32 8.54 -5.36
C ASN A 345 -50.93 9.03 -4.91
N ASN A 346 -49.88 8.56 -5.58
CA ASN A 346 -48.50 8.93 -5.25
C ASN A 346 -48.19 10.34 -5.77
N VAL A 347 -48.74 10.73 -6.92
CA VAL A 347 -48.66 12.11 -7.43
C VAL A 347 -49.38 13.08 -6.49
N GLU A 348 -50.60 12.75 -6.06
CA GLU A 348 -51.37 13.58 -5.12
C GLU A 348 -50.66 13.72 -3.78
N SER A 349 -50.10 12.63 -3.25
CA SER A 349 -49.33 12.62 -2.01
C SER A 349 -48.06 13.47 -2.12
N ALA A 350 -47.30 13.33 -3.22
CA ALA A 350 -46.11 14.13 -3.49
C ALA A 350 -46.45 15.63 -3.63
N ALA A 351 -47.55 15.96 -4.31
CA ALA A 351 -48.04 17.32 -4.44
C ALA A 351 -48.49 17.92 -3.11
N ALA A 352 -49.21 17.16 -2.27
CA ALA A 352 -49.62 17.58 -0.94
C ALA A 352 -48.42 17.88 -0.04
N ILE A 353 -47.44 16.97 0.01
CA ILE A 353 -46.19 17.17 0.75
C ILE A 353 -45.45 18.41 0.25
N LYS A 354 -45.37 18.63 -1.07
CA LYS A 354 -44.70 19.79 -1.66
C LYS A 354 -45.41 21.10 -1.33
N ARG A 355 -46.73 21.08 -1.22
CA ARG A 355 -47.58 22.25 -0.88
C ARG A 355 -47.49 22.61 0.60
N GLU A 356 -47.46 21.63 1.48
CA GLU A 356 -47.54 21.83 2.94
C GLU A 356 -46.18 22.00 3.62
N THR A 357 -45.09 21.63 2.94
CA THR A 357 -43.73 21.68 3.50
C THR A 357 -42.81 22.60 2.69
N LYS A 358 -41.75 23.11 3.34
CA LYS A 358 -40.65 23.82 2.68
C LYS A 358 -39.31 23.19 2.99
N GLN A 359 -38.39 23.25 2.04
CA GLN A 359 -37.04 22.71 2.22
C GLN A 359 -36.18 23.64 3.07
N CYS A 360 -35.44 23.07 4.01
CA CYS A 360 -34.40 23.77 4.75
C CYS A 360 -33.25 24.20 3.81
N PRO A 361 -32.75 25.45 3.82
CA PRO A 361 -31.60 25.83 2.98
C PRO A 361 -30.24 25.27 3.47
N GLY A 362 -30.22 24.56 4.61
CA GLY A 362 -29.04 23.87 5.12
C GLY A 362 -28.98 22.42 4.68
N CYS A 363 -29.92 21.60 5.15
CA CYS A 363 -29.99 20.16 4.85
C CYS A 363 -31.11 19.75 3.89
N HIS A 364 -31.97 20.69 3.48
CA HIS A 364 -33.09 20.52 2.53
C HIS A 364 -34.09 19.41 2.83
N ASN A 365 -34.10 18.93 4.07
CA ASN A 365 -35.25 18.21 4.60
C ASN A 365 -36.49 19.11 4.49
N ARG A 366 -37.62 18.48 4.13
CA ARG A 366 -38.93 19.12 4.12
C ARG A 366 -39.38 19.34 5.55
N ILE A 367 -39.52 20.60 5.92
CA ILE A 367 -40.00 21.04 7.22
C ILE A 367 -41.46 21.43 7.04
N TYR A 368 -42.32 20.94 7.92
CA TYR A 368 -43.69 21.42 8.07
C TYR A 368 -43.73 22.51 9.14
N ARG A 369 -44.57 23.54 8.95
CA ARG A 369 -44.76 24.62 9.93
C ARG A 369 -46.21 24.59 10.40
N SER A 370 -46.43 24.26 11.67
CA SER A 370 -47.76 24.24 12.28
C SER A 370 -48.36 25.64 12.38
N GLU A 371 -47.69 26.60 13.02
CA GLU A 371 -48.13 28.01 13.16
C GLU A 371 -47.01 28.88 13.77
N GLY A 372 -47.08 30.23 13.64
CA GLY A 372 -46.16 31.17 14.32
C GLY A 372 -45.18 31.96 13.43
N CYS A 373 -44.03 32.34 14.00
CA CYS A 373 -43.03 33.25 13.42
C CYS A 373 -42.44 32.73 12.09
N THR A 374 -42.03 33.62 11.18
CA THR A 374 -41.36 33.24 9.92
C THR A 374 -39.91 32.81 10.13
N GLN A 375 -39.29 33.12 11.26
CA GLN A 375 -37.93 32.71 11.59
C GLN A 375 -37.90 31.22 11.99
N MET A 376 -37.49 30.38 11.05
CA MET A 376 -37.36 28.95 11.24
C MET A 376 -35.95 28.60 11.68
N TRP A 377 -35.85 27.53 12.46
CA TRP A 377 -34.59 26.91 12.81
C TRP A 377 -34.72 25.41 12.61
N CYS A 378 -33.86 24.84 11.76
CA CYS A 378 -33.89 23.41 11.51
C CYS A 378 -33.25 22.68 12.70
N THR A 379 -34.03 21.86 13.40
CA THR A 379 -33.54 21.01 14.50
C THR A 379 -32.58 19.92 14.03
N GLY A 380 -32.59 19.58 12.74
CA GLY A 380 -31.67 18.62 12.14
C GLY A 380 -30.31 19.21 11.80
N CYS A 381 -30.26 20.41 11.19
CA CYS A 381 -29.01 21.02 10.71
C CYS A 381 -28.61 22.33 11.33
N HIS A 382 -29.35 22.77 12.34
CA HIS A 382 -29.11 23.99 13.11
C HIS A 382 -29.02 25.26 12.23
N THR A 383 -29.50 25.18 10.99
CA THR A 383 -29.55 26.31 10.06
C THR A 383 -30.81 27.10 10.33
N ALA A 384 -30.62 28.41 10.51
CA ALA A 384 -31.71 29.35 10.62
C ALA A 384 -32.07 29.91 9.24
N PHE A 385 -33.37 30.05 8.98
CA PHE A 385 -33.84 30.58 7.71
C PHE A 385 -35.22 31.22 7.84
N ASP A 386 -35.56 32.09 6.90
CA ASP A 386 -36.90 32.67 6.84
C ASP A 386 -37.85 31.76 6.03
N TRP A 387 -39.01 31.43 6.59
CA TRP A 387 -40.00 30.54 6.00
C TRP A 387 -40.60 31.09 4.71
N ARG A 388 -40.76 32.42 4.57
CA ARG A 388 -41.34 33.02 3.36
C ARG A 388 -40.35 32.93 2.20
N THR A 389 -39.11 33.33 2.46
CA THR A 389 -38.07 33.48 1.43
C THR A 389 -37.22 32.23 1.21
N GLY A 390 -37.16 31.33 2.19
CA GLY A 390 -36.27 30.16 2.19
C GLY A 390 -34.79 30.50 2.35
N LYS A 391 -34.44 31.76 2.63
CA LYS A 391 -33.04 32.21 2.73
C LYS A 391 -32.49 32.01 4.13
N LYS A 392 -31.20 31.65 4.22
CA LYS A 392 -30.47 31.58 5.50
C LYS A 392 -30.49 32.95 6.17
N VAL A 393 -30.76 32.98 7.47
CA VAL A 393 -30.74 34.22 8.26
C VAL A 393 -29.62 34.15 9.29
N LEU A 394 -29.04 35.31 9.61
CA LEU A 394 -27.99 35.41 10.63
C LEU A 394 -28.53 34.97 11.98
N SER A 395 -27.75 34.13 12.66
CA SER A 395 -28.18 33.47 13.89
C SER A 395 -28.40 34.43 15.06
N GLU A 396 -27.79 35.61 15.06
CA GLU A 396 -27.65 36.47 16.24
C GLU A 396 -28.95 37.08 16.81
N ARG A 397 -30.09 36.97 16.11
CA ARG A 397 -31.39 37.53 16.52
C ARG A 397 -32.57 36.61 16.23
N LEU A 398 -32.45 35.32 16.58
CA LEU A 398 -33.50 34.34 16.35
C LEU A 398 -34.43 34.17 17.56
N HIS A 399 -35.72 34.32 17.34
CA HIS A 399 -36.75 34.07 18.36
C HIS A 399 -37.27 32.62 18.34
N ASN A 400 -36.52 31.68 17.76
CA ASN A 400 -36.89 30.27 17.72
C ASN A 400 -36.49 29.57 19.04
N PRO A 401 -37.43 28.95 19.79
CA PRO A 401 -37.14 28.32 21.08
C PRO A 401 -36.01 27.26 21.03
N HIS A 402 -35.93 26.49 19.94
CA HIS A 402 -34.90 25.46 19.78
C HIS A 402 -33.51 26.04 19.47
N TRP A 403 -33.44 27.20 18.80
CA TRP A 403 -32.18 27.91 18.61
C TRP A 403 -31.60 28.42 19.94
N GLN A 404 -32.45 28.95 20.83
CA GLN A 404 -32.03 29.41 22.14
C GLN A 404 -31.47 28.26 22.99
N GLU A 405 -32.07 27.08 22.90
CA GLU A 405 -31.59 25.86 23.55
C GLU A 405 -30.21 25.43 23.00
N TYR A 406 -30.03 25.47 21.68
CA TYR A 406 -28.76 25.17 21.02
C TYR A 406 -27.64 26.15 21.39
N GLN A 407 -27.92 27.45 21.40
CA GLN A 407 -26.93 28.48 21.74
C GLN A 407 -26.42 28.33 23.18
N ARG A 408 -27.31 27.99 24.13
CA ARG A 408 -26.94 27.70 25.53
C ARG A 408 -25.99 26.51 25.66
N SER A 409 -26.00 25.58 24.71
CA SER A 409 -25.15 24.38 24.74
C SER A 409 -23.74 24.57 24.18
N ILE A 410 -23.51 25.58 23.33
CA ILE A 410 -22.28 25.67 22.52
C ILE A 410 -21.22 26.59 23.11
N ASN A 411 -21.62 27.73 23.66
CA ASN A 411 -20.66 28.78 24.01
C ASN A 411 -20.90 29.28 25.43
N LYS A 412 -20.14 28.76 26.40
CA LYS A 412 -19.83 29.46 27.65
C LYS A 412 -19.04 30.78 27.39
N GLY A 413 -19.50 31.65 26.49
CA GLY A 413 -19.08 33.05 26.35
C GLY A 413 -17.80 33.39 25.57
N ALA A 414 -17.03 32.45 25.01
CA ALA A 414 -15.74 32.79 24.39
C ALA A 414 -15.82 33.01 22.86
N ILE A 415 -15.44 34.20 22.40
CA ILE A 415 -15.24 34.55 20.99
C ILE A 415 -13.83 34.06 20.57
N PRO A 416 -13.68 33.27 19.49
CA PRO A 416 -12.37 32.88 18.98
C PRO A 416 -11.60 34.08 18.43
N ARG A 417 -10.32 34.24 18.80
CA ARG A 417 -9.44 35.27 18.19
C ARG A 417 -9.17 34.95 16.72
N ALA A 418 -8.96 36.00 15.92
CA ALA A 418 -8.73 35.88 14.50
C ALA A 418 -7.44 35.07 14.22
N PRO A 419 -7.45 34.16 13.22
CA PRO A 419 -6.25 33.42 12.81
C PRO A 419 -5.16 34.40 12.33
N GLY A 420 -3.99 34.39 12.98
CA GLY A 420 -2.83 35.22 12.61
C GLY A 420 -2.56 36.41 13.54
N ASP A 421 -3.41 36.64 14.54
CA ASP A 421 -3.14 37.65 15.58
C ASP A 421 -1.88 37.25 16.38
N ILE A 422 -0.88 38.14 16.43
CA ILE A 422 0.36 37.98 17.20
C ILE A 422 0.27 38.92 18.41
N PRO A 423 -0.08 38.40 19.60
CA PRO A 423 -0.12 39.21 20.80
C PRO A 423 1.27 39.77 21.09
N CYS A 424 1.33 41.06 21.39
CA CYS A 424 2.51 41.72 21.96
C CYS A 424 3.76 41.78 21.05
N GLY A 425 3.63 41.72 19.72
CA GLY A 425 4.73 42.00 18.78
C GLY A 425 5.74 40.86 18.54
N GLY A 426 5.53 39.69 19.16
CA GLY A 426 6.39 38.52 19.00
C GLY A 426 7.62 38.53 19.92
N LEU A 427 8.29 37.37 20.01
CA LEU A 427 9.47 37.20 20.87
C LEU A 427 10.65 38.00 20.31
N CYS A 428 11.41 38.67 21.19
CA CYS A 428 12.57 39.44 20.77
C CYS A 428 13.58 38.56 20.01
N GLY A 429 14.15 39.11 18.93
CA GLY A 429 15.19 38.46 18.14
C GLY A 429 16.52 38.31 18.89
N TRP A 430 17.48 37.66 18.23
CA TRP A 430 18.79 37.37 18.82
C TRP A 430 19.58 38.63 19.20
N GLU A 431 19.49 39.71 18.41
CA GLU A 431 20.16 40.99 18.68
C GLU A 431 19.75 41.59 20.03
N HIS A 432 18.44 41.69 20.26
CA HIS A 432 17.89 42.18 21.53
C HIS A 432 18.27 41.27 22.71
N LEU A 433 18.34 39.95 22.50
CA LEU A 433 18.76 39.00 23.51
C LEU A 433 20.24 39.20 23.90
N GLU A 434 21.12 39.44 22.94
CA GLU A 434 22.54 39.71 23.22
C GLU A 434 22.74 41.05 23.95
N ILE A 435 21.95 42.08 23.64
CA ILE A 435 21.94 43.33 24.41
C ILE A 435 21.52 43.09 25.87
N ILE A 436 20.49 42.26 26.10
CA ILE A 436 20.07 41.90 27.46
C ILE A 436 21.22 41.18 28.18
N LYS A 437 21.86 40.21 27.52
CA LYS A 437 22.97 39.44 28.11
C LYS A 437 24.21 40.29 28.40
N SER A 438 24.54 41.24 27.53
CA SER A 438 25.71 42.11 27.72
C SER A 438 25.56 42.99 28.96
N LYS A 439 24.34 43.47 29.25
CA LYS A 439 24.02 44.25 30.46
C LYS A 439 24.09 43.46 31.76
N ILE A 440 24.13 42.13 31.69
CA ILE A 440 24.22 41.23 32.86
C ILE A 440 25.45 40.31 32.78
N ALA A 441 26.45 40.67 31.97
CA ALA A 441 27.59 39.80 31.67
C ALA A 441 28.38 39.39 32.92
N ASP A 442 28.40 40.25 33.94
CA ASP A 442 29.05 39.99 35.23
C ASP A 442 28.37 38.89 36.07
N TYR A 443 27.18 38.43 35.65
CA TYR A 443 26.39 37.41 36.33
C TYR A 443 26.15 36.19 35.42
N PRO A 444 27.13 35.27 35.29
CA PRO A 444 27.05 34.13 34.36
C PRO A 444 25.83 33.24 34.54
N GLU A 445 25.41 33.03 35.80
CA GLU A 445 24.21 32.24 36.09
C GLU A 445 22.92 32.92 35.60
N LEU A 446 22.85 34.25 35.66
CA LEU A 446 21.72 35.02 35.18
C LEU A 446 21.66 34.99 33.65
N VAL A 447 22.81 35.19 32.99
CA VAL A 447 22.97 35.05 31.53
C VAL A 447 22.45 33.69 31.06
N ARG A 448 22.85 32.62 31.76
CA ARG A 448 22.44 31.24 31.46
C ARG A 448 20.93 31.06 31.62
N LYS A 449 20.34 31.53 32.73
CA LYS A 449 18.89 31.46 32.98
C LYS A 449 18.08 32.21 31.92
N VAL A 450 18.47 33.44 31.59
CA VAL A 450 17.82 34.25 30.55
C VAL A 450 17.89 33.57 29.19
N GLY A 451 19.06 33.06 28.80
CA GLY A 451 19.22 32.32 27.55
C GLY A 451 18.42 31.02 27.49
N SER A 452 18.34 30.29 28.60
CA SER A 452 17.51 29.08 28.71
C SER A 452 16.01 29.40 28.63
N LEU A 453 15.56 30.47 29.29
CA LEU A 453 14.17 30.92 29.23
C LEU A 453 13.77 31.33 27.81
N HIS A 454 14.61 32.13 27.13
CA HIS A 454 14.34 32.57 25.76
C HIS A 454 14.17 31.36 24.82
N ARG A 455 15.09 30.40 24.89
CA ARG A 455 15.02 29.15 24.12
C ARG A 455 13.79 28.33 24.43
N MET A 456 13.37 28.28 25.70
CA MET A 456 12.15 27.57 26.10
C MET A 456 10.91 28.24 25.50
N VAL A 457 10.79 29.57 25.59
CA VAL A 457 9.66 30.33 25.02
C VAL A 457 9.63 30.18 23.50
N GLU A 458 10.79 30.27 22.83
CA GLU A 458 10.91 30.02 21.39
C GLU A 458 10.46 28.60 21.02
N HIS A 459 10.89 27.59 21.78
CA HIS A 459 10.50 26.20 21.55
C HIS A 459 8.98 26.02 21.71
N ILE A 460 8.36 26.63 22.73
CA ILE A 460 6.91 26.61 22.93
C ILE A 460 6.21 27.25 21.72
N ASN A 461 6.64 28.43 21.28
CA ASN A 461 6.00 29.17 20.18
C ASN A 461 6.06 28.41 18.86
N ASN A 462 7.26 28.00 18.46
CA ASN A 462 7.52 27.51 17.11
C ASN A 462 7.23 26.01 16.96
N ASN A 463 7.18 25.26 18.07
CA ASN A 463 6.95 23.81 18.06
C ASN A 463 5.66 23.43 18.78
N LEU A 464 5.63 23.53 20.11
CA LEU A 464 4.55 22.95 20.92
C LEU A 464 3.18 23.60 20.64
N LEU A 465 3.14 24.92 20.60
CA LEU A 465 1.93 25.69 20.34
C LEU A 465 1.44 25.50 18.89
N ARG A 466 2.36 25.57 17.93
CA ARG A 466 2.06 25.32 16.51
C ARG A 466 1.48 23.93 16.29
N GLU A 467 2.12 22.91 16.86
CA GLU A 467 1.66 21.53 16.75
C GLU A 467 0.28 21.34 17.40
N ALA A 468 0.10 21.83 18.62
CA ALA A 468 -1.17 21.70 19.34
C ALA A 468 -2.31 22.41 18.61
N ARG A 469 -2.09 23.64 18.10
CA ARG A 469 -3.07 24.38 17.27
C ARG A 469 -3.41 23.63 15.98
N THR A 470 -2.40 23.12 15.27
CA THR A 470 -2.60 22.32 14.04
C THR A 470 -3.43 21.07 14.32
N ARG A 471 -3.16 20.39 15.44
CA ARG A 471 -3.96 19.25 15.90
C ARG A 471 -5.40 19.65 16.21
N VAL A 472 -5.63 20.78 16.90
CA VAL A 472 -7.00 21.27 17.17
C VAL A 472 -7.78 21.53 15.88
N GLN A 473 -7.15 22.15 14.89
CA GLN A 473 -7.77 22.46 13.59
C GLN A 473 -8.08 21.18 12.80
N THR A 474 -7.10 20.30 12.62
CA THR A 474 -7.25 19.06 11.84
C THR A 474 -8.21 18.07 12.47
N LEU A 475 -8.29 17.99 13.80
CA LEU A 475 -9.23 17.11 14.51
C LEU A 475 -10.69 17.59 14.47
N ARG A 476 -10.96 18.80 13.97
CA ARG A 476 -12.30 19.34 13.73
C ARG A 476 -12.83 18.99 12.33
N ASP A 477 -11.95 18.59 11.42
CA ASP A 477 -12.32 18.24 10.05
C ASP A 477 -12.82 16.79 9.97
N PHE A 478 -14.10 16.64 9.65
CA PHE A 478 -14.78 15.35 9.48
C PHE A 478 -15.25 15.11 8.05
N GLU A 479 -14.82 15.93 7.07
CA GLU A 479 -15.24 15.80 5.67
C GLU A 479 -14.98 14.42 5.10
N LYS A 480 -13.79 13.87 5.34
CA LYS A 480 -13.44 12.51 4.92
C LYS A 480 -14.34 11.44 5.54
N LEU A 481 -14.78 11.63 6.79
CA LEU A 481 -15.72 10.71 7.43
C LEU A 481 -17.12 10.84 6.83
N ARG A 482 -17.57 12.07 6.52
CA ARG A 482 -18.84 12.31 5.82
C ARG A 482 -18.84 11.64 4.45
N VAL A 483 -17.79 11.80 3.65
CA VAL A 483 -17.65 11.14 2.33
C VAL A 483 -17.74 9.61 2.45
N LYS A 484 -16.98 9.01 3.38
CA LYS A 484 -17.07 7.55 3.64
C LYS A 484 -18.45 7.10 4.07
N TYR A 485 -19.17 7.93 4.84
CA TYR A 485 -20.54 7.64 5.24
C TYR A 485 -21.50 7.71 4.05
N ILE A 486 -21.38 8.71 3.18
CA ILE A 486 -22.21 8.86 1.96
C ILE A 486 -21.99 7.66 1.02
N LEU A 487 -20.76 7.22 0.85
CA LEU A 487 -20.38 6.06 0.03
C LEU A 487 -20.79 4.70 0.63
N GLY A 488 -21.29 4.67 1.86
CA GLY A 488 -21.71 3.43 2.54
C GLY A 488 -20.56 2.64 3.18
N ASP A 489 -19.31 3.12 3.16
CA ASP A 489 -18.15 2.40 3.73
C ASP A 489 -18.22 2.28 5.26
N ILE A 490 -18.90 3.24 5.92
CA ILE A 490 -19.05 3.28 7.38
C ILE A 490 -20.51 3.46 7.79
N SER A 491 -20.86 2.85 8.94
CA SER A 491 -22.16 3.04 9.58
C SER A 491 -22.19 4.32 10.42
N LYS A 492 -23.40 4.75 10.82
CA LYS A 492 -23.60 5.91 11.69
C LYS A 492 -22.89 5.74 13.04
N GLU A 493 -22.90 4.53 13.59
CA GLU A 493 -22.30 4.19 14.89
C GLU A 493 -20.76 4.26 14.84
N LYS A 494 -20.17 3.77 13.74
CA LYS A 494 -18.73 3.88 13.49
C LYS A 494 -18.31 5.34 13.32
N MET A 495 -19.07 6.11 12.54
CA MET A 495 -18.84 7.54 12.35
C MET A 495 -18.93 8.31 13.67
N ALA A 496 -19.98 8.08 14.47
CA ALA A 496 -20.16 8.70 15.78
C ALA A 496 -19.00 8.40 16.75
N SER A 497 -18.52 7.15 16.76
CA SER A 497 -17.38 6.76 17.59
C SER A 497 -16.05 7.38 17.13
N ALA A 498 -15.84 7.52 15.82
CA ALA A 498 -14.67 8.21 15.27
C ALA A 498 -14.69 9.71 15.61
N ILE A 499 -15.81 10.40 15.40
CA ILE A 499 -15.98 11.82 15.75
C ILE A 499 -15.76 12.05 17.24
N TYR A 500 -16.35 11.22 18.10
CA TYR A 500 -16.19 11.32 19.55
C TYR A 500 -14.74 11.16 19.99
N THR A 501 -14.02 10.20 19.40
CA THR A 501 -12.59 9.98 19.69
C THR A 501 -11.74 11.17 19.24
N SER A 502 -12.04 11.74 18.07
CA SER A 502 -11.38 12.96 17.58
C SER A 502 -11.66 14.16 18.47
N ASP A 503 -12.91 14.38 18.91
CA ASP A 503 -13.26 15.48 19.82
C ASP A 503 -12.58 15.35 21.17
N LYS A 504 -12.43 14.13 21.71
CA LYS A 504 -11.64 13.89 22.93
C LYS A 504 -10.19 14.34 22.75
N LYS A 505 -9.54 13.93 21.65
CA LYS A 505 -8.18 14.37 21.31
C LYS A 505 -8.10 15.88 21.08
N ARG A 506 -9.12 16.48 20.46
CA ARG A 506 -9.19 17.91 20.24
C ARG A 506 -9.23 18.68 21.57
N LYS A 507 -10.09 18.26 22.50
CA LYS A 507 -10.18 18.87 23.85
C LYS A 507 -8.85 18.80 24.60
N GLN A 508 -8.15 17.67 24.53
CA GLN A 508 -6.80 17.54 25.08
C GLN A 508 -5.85 18.61 24.52
N ASN A 509 -5.83 18.78 23.20
CA ASN A 509 -4.96 19.78 22.56
C ASN A 509 -5.42 21.22 22.85
N VAL A 510 -6.72 21.49 23.02
CA VAL A 510 -7.21 22.81 23.45
C VAL A 510 -6.68 23.16 24.84
N GLU A 511 -6.71 22.23 25.79
CA GLU A 511 -6.16 22.48 27.14
C GLU A 511 -4.65 22.73 27.10
N LEU A 512 -3.90 22.01 26.25
CA LEU A 512 -2.48 22.27 26.03
C LEU A 512 -2.23 23.64 25.40
N VAL A 513 -3.02 24.02 24.39
CA VAL A 513 -2.93 25.35 23.75
C VAL A 513 -3.13 26.44 24.79
N ASN A 514 -4.14 26.34 25.66
CA ASN A 514 -4.38 27.33 26.70
C ASN A 514 -3.17 27.52 27.62
N VAL A 515 -2.51 26.44 28.06
CA VAL A 515 -1.31 26.55 28.90
C VAL A 515 -0.12 27.14 28.13
N TYR A 516 0.10 26.67 26.89
CA TYR A 516 1.19 27.15 26.06
C TYR A 516 1.04 28.62 25.67
N GLU A 517 -0.19 29.10 25.44
CA GLU A 517 -0.47 30.51 25.14
C GLU A 517 -0.15 31.42 26.32
N ILE A 518 -0.41 30.99 27.56
CA ILE A 518 -0.05 31.75 28.75
C ILE A 518 1.48 31.81 28.90
N LEU A 519 2.16 30.65 28.84
CA LEU A 519 3.63 30.59 28.95
C LEU A 519 4.34 31.39 27.85
N SER A 520 3.82 31.30 26.64
CA SER A 520 4.28 32.04 25.46
C SER A 520 4.06 33.54 25.63
N GLY A 521 2.82 33.96 25.89
CA GLY A 521 2.44 35.36 25.92
C GLY A 521 3.17 36.13 27.02
N VAL A 522 3.21 35.58 28.24
CA VAL A 522 3.94 36.21 29.34
C VAL A 522 5.45 36.21 29.09
N GLY A 523 5.99 35.17 28.47
CA GLY A 523 7.41 35.10 28.12
C GLY A 523 7.81 36.13 27.07
N VAL A 524 7.01 36.28 26.02
CA VAL A 524 7.19 37.31 24.98
C VAL A 524 7.16 38.71 25.61
N ASP A 525 6.16 38.98 26.45
CA ASP A 525 5.98 40.27 27.09
C ASP A 525 7.14 40.61 28.05
N LEU A 526 7.62 39.62 28.81
CA LEU A 526 8.82 39.73 29.65
C LEU A 526 10.04 40.15 28.82
N PHE A 527 10.33 39.45 27.73
CA PHE A 527 11.50 39.78 26.89
C PHE A 527 11.39 41.14 26.23
N ASN A 528 10.17 41.55 25.84
CA ASN A 528 9.93 42.87 25.28
C ASN A 528 10.12 43.97 26.34
N ARG A 529 9.67 43.77 27.59
CA ARG A 529 9.95 44.70 28.70
C ARG A 529 11.44 44.83 29.05
N LEU A 530 12.21 43.75 28.88
CA LEU A 530 13.65 43.75 29.08
C LEU A 530 14.38 44.42 27.91
N SER A 531 13.99 44.14 26.67
CA SER A 531 14.63 44.69 25.48
C SER A 531 14.43 46.21 25.35
N THR A 532 13.26 46.73 25.75
CA THR A 532 12.96 48.17 25.73
C THR A 532 13.33 48.89 27.03
N SER A 533 14.01 48.21 27.97
CA SER A 533 14.33 48.79 29.27
C SER A 533 15.44 49.84 29.18
N THR A 534 15.16 51.04 29.69
CA THR A 534 16.11 52.16 29.81
C THR A 534 16.77 52.26 31.19
N ALA A 535 16.55 51.27 32.07
CA ALA A 535 17.13 51.24 33.41
C ALA A 535 18.68 51.23 33.38
N PRO A 536 19.36 51.94 34.31
CA PRO A 536 20.81 51.81 34.52
C PRO A 536 21.21 50.37 34.87
N ASP A 537 22.44 49.97 34.57
CA ASP A 537 22.89 48.56 34.64
C ASP A 537 22.62 47.87 35.98
N ASN A 538 22.88 48.55 37.11
CA ASN A 538 22.62 48.00 38.44
C ASN A 538 21.12 47.76 38.71
N MET A 539 20.25 48.68 38.26
CA MET A 539 18.80 48.53 38.35
C MET A 539 18.24 47.54 37.32
N PHE A 540 18.92 47.40 36.18
CA PHE A 540 18.56 46.43 35.15
C PHE A 540 18.74 44.99 35.66
N VAL A 541 19.83 44.69 36.36
CA VAL A 541 20.07 43.37 36.98
C VAL A 541 18.92 43.02 37.94
N VAL A 542 18.52 43.96 38.81
CA VAL A 542 17.40 43.75 39.76
C VAL A 542 16.10 43.45 39.00
N LYS A 543 15.79 44.24 37.96
CA LYS A 543 14.62 44.02 37.13
C LYS A 543 14.63 42.65 36.45
N VAL A 544 15.78 42.19 35.94
CA VAL A 544 15.90 40.85 35.34
C VAL A 544 15.59 39.76 36.36
N VAL A 545 16.09 39.90 37.61
CA VAL A 545 15.79 38.94 38.68
C VAL A 545 14.29 38.91 38.99
N GLU A 546 13.66 40.08 39.18
CA GLU A 546 12.22 40.19 39.46
C GLU A 546 11.37 39.55 38.35
N GLU A 547 11.69 39.80 37.09
CA GLU A 547 10.98 39.23 35.94
C GLU A 547 11.15 37.70 35.87
N LEU A 548 12.35 37.18 36.17
CA LEU A 548 12.58 35.73 36.21
C LEU A 548 11.84 35.07 37.38
N ASP A 549 11.76 35.71 38.54
CA ASP A 549 11.03 35.19 39.70
C ASP A 549 9.53 35.15 39.42
N GLN A 550 8.96 36.20 38.83
CA GLN A 550 7.57 36.21 38.38
C GLN A 550 7.29 35.10 37.35
N TYR A 551 8.20 34.92 36.38
CA TYR A 551 8.06 33.84 35.40
C TYR A 551 8.18 32.45 36.04
N ASN A 552 8.99 32.29 37.09
CA ASN A 552 9.13 31.03 37.81
C ASN A 552 7.87 30.63 38.57
N GLU A 553 7.14 31.58 39.14
CA GLU A 553 5.81 31.34 39.71
C GLU A 553 4.83 30.87 38.63
N LEU A 554 4.82 31.54 37.47
CA LEU A 554 4.01 31.11 36.34
C LEU A 554 4.39 29.70 35.86
N ARG A 555 5.69 29.38 35.81
CA ARG A 555 6.21 28.05 35.44
C ARG A 555 5.64 26.97 36.36
N LEU A 556 5.62 27.19 37.67
CA LEU A 556 5.06 26.25 38.63
C LEU A 556 3.56 26.06 38.43
N TYR A 557 2.83 27.17 38.27
CA TYR A 557 1.39 27.13 37.98
C TYR A 557 1.10 26.32 36.69
N ALA A 558 1.82 26.61 35.61
CA ALA A 558 1.69 25.92 34.34
C ALA A 558 2.06 24.42 34.44
N ASN A 559 3.11 24.07 35.18
CA ASN A 559 3.48 22.69 35.45
C ASN A 559 2.35 21.93 36.16
N GLY A 560 1.68 22.55 37.13
CA GLY A 560 0.52 21.98 37.83
C GLY A 560 -0.69 21.77 36.91
N LEU A 561 -0.98 22.71 36.03
CA LEU A 561 -2.00 22.56 34.99
C LEU A 561 -1.66 21.40 34.04
N LEU A 562 -0.43 21.34 33.54
CA LEU A 562 0.05 20.26 32.66
C LEU A 562 -0.04 18.89 33.34
N ALA A 563 0.32 18.80 34.61
CA ALA A 563 0.21 17.57 35.36
C ALA A 563 -1.26 17.14 35.57
N THR A 564 -2.17 18.10 35.75
CA THR A 564 -3.60 17.85 35.80
C THR A 564 -4.12 17.29 34.48
N ILE A 565 -3.69 17.87 33.34
CA ILE A 565 -3.98 17.36 31.99
C ILE A 565 -3.44 15.93 31.85
N SER A 566 -2.19 15.69 32.29
CA SER A 566 -1.54 14.37 32.24
C SER A 566 -2.31 13.30 33.03
N ASN A 567 -2.73 13.59 34.26
CA ASN A 567 -3.52 12.69 35.09
C ASN A 567 -4.91 12.42 34.48
N THR A 568 -5.56 13.46 33.95
CA THR A 568 -6.90 13.37 33.36
C THR A 568 -6.93 12.53 32.09
N TYR A 569 -5.91 12.68 31.24
CA TYR A 569 -5.88 12.07 29.92
C TYR A 569 -4.89 10.93 29.76
N SER A 570 -4.13 10.60 30.82
CA SER A 570 -3.08 9.59 30.84
C SER A 570 -2.06 9.80 29.72
N MET A 571 -1.56 11.03 29.60
CA MET A 571 -0.63 11.41 28.53
C MET A 571 0.64 12.05 29.07
N SER A 572 1.71 11.97 28.29
CA SER A 572 2.96 12.66 28.60
C SER A 572 2.83 14.15 28.31
N VAL A 573 3.30 14.98 29.24
CA VAL A 573 3.28 16.44 29.15
C VAL A 573 4.66 17.01 29.46
N PRO A 574 5.01 18.20 28.94
CA PRO A 574 6.23 18.87 29.34
C PRO A 574 6.15 19.31 30.81
N GLN A 575 7.30 19.31 31.46
CA GLN A 575 7.54 19.89 32.76
C GLN A 575 8.84 20.69 32.68
N TYR A 576 8.77 21.93 33.13
CA TYR A 576 9.88 22.88 33.05
C TYR A 576 10.56 22.98 34.41
N GLU A 577 11.84 22.68 34.49
CA GLU A 577 12.66 22.76 35.71
C GLU A 577 13.14 24.20 35.99
N PRO A 578 13.72 24.53 37.16
CA PRO A 578 14.16 25.90 37.52
C PRO A 578 15.17 26.57 36.58
N VAL A 579 15.79 25.81 35.67
CA VAL A 579 16.63 26.35 34.59
C VAL A 579 15.95 26.21 33.22
N TYR A 580 14.62 26.20 33.20
CA TYR A 580 13.81 26.15 31.98
C TYR A 580 14.10 24.93 31.08
N LYS A 581 14.72 23.90 31.66
CA LYS A 581 14.93 22.62 30.99
C LYS A 581 13.60 21.89 30.94
N MET A 582 13.19 21.51 29.74
CA MET A 582 11.98 20.74 29.51
C MET A 582 12.27 19.24 29.68
N THR A 583 11.42 18.56 30.44
CA THR A 583 11.37 17.09 30.52
C THR A 583 9.94 16.61 30.28
N MET A 584 9.78 15.47 29.61
CA MET A 584 8.46 14.87 29.40
C MET A 584 8.12 13.93 30.56
N ARG A 585 6.94 14.08 31.17
CA ARG A 585 6.52 13.26 32.32
C ARG A 585 5.05 12.86 32.22
N ILE A 586 4.72 11.74 32.87
CA ILE A 586 3.33 11.26 33.05
C ILE A 586 2.99 11.33 34.54
N PHE A 587 1.82 11.86 34.85
CA PHE A 587 1.33 12.01 36.22
C PHE A 587 0.14 11.10 36.50
N ASN A 588 0.09 10.60 37.74
CA ASN A 588 -1.07 9.95 38.33
C ASN A 588 -1.49 10.75 39.57
N GLN A 589 -2.59 10.36 40.21
CA GLN A 589 -3.12 11.10 41.36
C GLN A 589 -2.09 11.30 42.47
N LYS A 590 -1.26 10.30 42.76
CA LYS A 590 -0.23 10.36 43.81
C LYS A 590 0.89 11.34 43.44
N THR A 591 1.40 11.26 42.22
CA THR A 591 2.49 12.15 41.79
C THR A 591 2.02 13.59 41.58
N LEU A 592 0.76 13.78 41.20
CA LEU A 592 0.12 15.10 41.12
C LEU A 592 0.05 15.78 42.51
N THR A 593 -0.37 15.06 43.55
CA THR A 593 -0.43 15.60 44.93
C THR A 593 0.93 15.91 45.55
N GLN A 594 2.02 15.42 44.96
CA GLN A 594 3.40 15.62 45.44
C GLN A 594 4.14 16.71 44.65
N MET A 595 3.43 17.44 43.78
CA MET A 595 4.01 18.55 43.04
C MET A 595 4.18 19.77 43.95
N PRO A 596 5.32 20.47 43.84
CA PRO A 596 5.48 21.74 44.52
C PRO A 596 4.48 22.75 43.94
N THR A 597 3.83 23.50 44.83
CA THR A 597 2.87 24.56 44.48
C THR A 597 3.47 25.96 44.65
N THR A 598 4.59 26.06 45.37
CA THR A 598 5.34 27.30 45.60
C THR A 598 6.83 27.10 45.34
N LEU A 599 7.57 28.20 45.09
CA LEU A 599 9.03 28.14 44.90
C LEU A 599 9.76 27.62 46.14
N GLU A 600 9.25 27.93 47.34
CA GLU A 600 9.82 27.41 48.60
C GLU A 600 9.72 25.89 48.69
N GLU A 601 8.57 25.31 48.31
CA GLU A 601 8.38 23.87 48.30
C GLU A 601 9.27 23.19 47.27
N GLU A 602 9.44 23.80 46.10
CA GLU A 602 10.35 23.29 45.06
C GLU A 602 11.81 23.29 45.54
N GLN A 603 12.24 24.36 46.21
CA GLN A 603 13.59 24.45 46.77
C GLN A 603 13.81 23.43 47.90
N LYS A 604 12.86 23.31 48.84
CA LYS A 604 12.92 22.31 49.92
C LYS A 604 13.04 20.89 49.37
N LYS A 605 12.30 20.59 48.30
CA LYS A 605 12.35 19.30 47.60
C LYS A 605 13.69 19.08 46.90
N ALA A 606 14.22 20.09 46.21
CA ALA A 606 15.52 20.03 45.57
C ALA A 606 16.66 19.78 46.58
N ASP A 607 16.62 20.46 47.72
CA ASP A 607 17.59 20.29 48.81
C ASP A 607 17.51 18.89 49.42
N ALA A 608 16.29 18.37 49.63
CA ALA A 608 16.08 17.01 50.11
C ALA A 608 16.62 15.96 49.13
N ASP A 609 16.35 16.13 47.82
CA ASP A 609 16.86 15.25 46.77
C ASP A 609 18.39 15.30 46.66
N ALA A 610 18.99 16.49 46.79
CA ALA A 610 20.44 16.67 46.80
C ALA A 610 21.10 15.96 48.00
N ARG A 611 20.52 16.10 49.20
CA ARG A 611 20.96 15.39 50.42
C ARG A 611 20.86 13.87 50.24
N ALA A 612 19.76 13.39 49.66
CA ALA A 612 19.58 11.95 49.40
C ALA A 612 20.62 11.40 48.41
N ARG A 613 20.92 12.13 47.32
CA ARG A 613 21.97 11.74 46.36
C ARG A 613 23.36 11.75 46.99
N ALA A 614 23.67 12.74 47.82
CA ALA A 614 24.94 12.80 48.55
C ALA A 614 25.08 11.62 49.53
N ALA A 615 24.02 11.28 50.25
CA ALA A 615 24.00 10.11 51.13
C ALA A 615 24.20 8.80 50.36
N GLU A 616 23.58 8.65 49.18
CA GLU A 616 23.76 7.47 48.33
C GLU A 616 25.18 7.38 47.75
N ALA A 617 25.73 8.49 47.27
CA ALA A 617 27.12 8.55 46.80
C ALA A 617 28.10 8.19 47.93
N ALA A 618 27.86 8.65 49.16
CA ALA A 618 28.64 8.30 50.33
C ALA A 618 28.52 6.80 50.67
N ARG A 619 27.32 6.21 50.57
CA ARG A 619 27.11 4.75 50.73
C ARG A 619 27.86 3.94 49.68
N CYS A 620 27.78 4.33 48.41
CA CYS A 620 28.53 3.68 47.33
C CYS A 620 30.05 3.81 47.50
N ALA A 621 30.53 4.97 47.97
CA ALA A 621 31.95 5.19 48.24
C ALA A 621 32.45 4.34 49.42
N ALA A 622 31.67 4.26 50.51
CA ALA A 622 31.95 3.40 51.65
C ALA A 622 31.98 1.91 51.26
N ALA A 623 31.00 1.46 50.46
CA ALA A 623 30.96 0.08 49.95
C ALA A 623 32.17 -0.28 49.08
N ARG A 624 32.66 0.67 48.27
CA ARG A 624 33.89 0.51 47.48
C ARG A 624 35.16 0.48 48.34
N ALA A 625 35.19 1.25 49.43
CA ALA A 625 36.31 1.23 50.39
C ALA A 625 36.39 -0.09 51.16
N SER A 626 35.24 -0.68 51.53
CA SER A 626 35.18 -1.99 52.19
C SER A 626 35.46 -3.19 51.27
N ALA A 627 35.44 -3.00 49.95
CA ALA A 627 35.69 -4.04 48.96
C ALA A 627 37.16 -4.12 48.47
N ARG A 628 38.07 -3.28 49.00
CA ARG A 628 39.51 -3.38 48.70
C ARG A 628 40.11 -4.54 49.51
N PRO A 629 40.66 -5.61 48.89
CA PRO A 629 41.37 -6.65 49.63
C PRO A 629 42.67 -6.08 50.20
N ALA A 630 42.95 -6.40 51.46
CA ALA A 630 44.20 -6.06 52.15
C ALA A 630 45.37 -6.79 51.49
N ALA A 631 45.90 -6.23 50.41
CA ALA A 631 47.13 -6.70 49.77
C ALA A 631 48.28 -5.74 50.10
N ARG A 632 48.93 -5.97 51.25
CA ARG A 632 50.39 -5.93 51.47
C ARG A 632 50.71 -5.87 52.96
N ALA A 633 51.00 -7.02 53.53
CA ALA A 633 51.86 -7.17 54.69
C ALA A 633 52.67 -8.46 54.53
N SER A 634 53.66 -8.43 53.64
CA SER A 634 54.74 -9.44 53.55
C SER A 634 55.82 -8.95 52.58
N ALA A 635 56.79 -8.21 53.11
CA ALA A 635 58.21 -8.15 52.73
C ALA A 635 58.91 -7.12 53.63
#